data_AF-A0A850NSQ3-F1
#
_entry.id   AF-A0A850NSQ3-F1
#
_cell.length_a   1.000
_cell.length_b   1.000
_cell.length_c   1.000
_cell.angle_alpha   90.00
_cell.angle_beta   90.00
_cell.angle_gamma   90.00
#
_symmetry.space_group_name_H-M   'P 1'
#
loop_
_entity.id
_entity.type
_entity.pdbx_description
1 polymer ?
#
loop_
_entity_poly.entity_id
_entity_poly.type
_entity_poly.pdbx_seq_one_letter_code
_entity_poly.pdbx_strand_id
1 'polypeptide(L)'
;GMLGLPGPAWTAERPDAAPPAGVNDCREIGTVRHVFTHFALDLQVFDGRIGLEAAVDLVATPVWSDAASPTGLPGLFAKAVALPG
;
A
#
# COMPACT_ATOMS: atom_id res chain seq x y z
N GLY A 1 11.41 8.72 10.00
CA GLY A 1 10.91 8.29 8.67
C GLY A 1 9.40 8.43 8.65
N MET A 2 8.78 8.35 7.47
CA MET A 2 7.31 8.28 7.35
C MET A 2 6.90 6.84 7.04
N LEU A 3 5.71 6.43 7.48
CA LEU A 3 5.17 5.12 7.15
C LEU A 3 4.78 5.05 5.66
N GLY A 4 4.81 3.84 5.11
CA GLY A 4 4.35 3.54 3.75
C GLY A 4 3.66 2.19 3.68
N LEU A 5 2.80 2.02 2.68
CA LEU A 5 2.20 0.72 2.38
C LEU A 5 3.21 -0.20 1.67
N PRO A 6 3.12 -1.52 1.86
CA PRO A 6 3.99 -2.47 1.16
C PRO A 6 3.77 -2.37 -0.36
N GLY A 7 4.86 -2.40 -1.12
CA GLY A 7 4.82 -2.31 -2.57
C GLY A 7 6.21 -2.33 -3.21
N PRO A 8 6.28 -2.40 -4.54
CA PRO A 8 7.54 -2.34 -5.27
C PRO A 8 8.22 -0.97 -5.14
N ALA A 9 9.47 -0.89 -5.59
CA ALA A 9 10.17 0.39 -5.68
C ALA A 9 9.45 1.35 -6.66
N TRP A 10 9.53 2.65 -6.38
CA TRP A 10 8.99 3.67 -7.28
C TRP A 10 9.82 3.76 -8.56
N THR A 11 9.18 3.59 -9.70
CA THR A 11 9.79 3.64 -11.03
C THR A 11 8.97 4.56 -11.95
N ALA A 12 9.60 5.09 -13.01
CA ALA A 12 8.90 5.92 -13.99
C ALA A 12 7.89 5.10 -14.82
N GLU A 13 8.24 3.84 -15.10
CA GLU A 13 7.34 2.87 -15.71
C GLU A 13 6.59 2.09 -14.63
N ARG A 14 5.39 1.61 -14.94
CA ARG A 14 4.62 0.79 -14.00
C ARG A 14 5.35 -0.54 -13.79
N PRO A 15 5.76 -0.88 -12.55
CA PRO A 15 6.38 -2.17 -12.29
C PRO A 15 5.34 -3.29 -12.36
N ASP A 16 5.76 -4.47 -12.79
CA ASP A 16 4.99 -5.69 -12.57
C ASP A 16 4.97 -5.98 -11.06
N ALA A 17 3.80 -5.91 -10.45
CA ALA A 17 3.63 -6.11 -9.01
C ALA A 17 3.07 -7.51 -8.74
N ALA A 18 3.84 -8.32 -8.00
CA ALA A 18 3.32 -9.50 -7.36
C ALA A 18 2.89 -9.17 -5.92
N PRO A 19 1.82 -9.78 -5.39
CA PRO A 19 1.49 -9.69 -3.98
C PRO A 19 2.69 -10.10 -3.10
N PRO A 20 2.85 -9.48 -1.92
CA PRO A 20 3.81 -9.96 -0.93
C PRO A 20 3.55 -11.43 -0.56
N ALA A 21 4.60 -12.15 -0.18
CA ALA A 21 4.49 -13.56 0.19
C ALA A 21 3.47 -13.78 1.32
N GLY A 22 2.62 -14.79 1.18
CA GLY A 22 1.59 -15.12 2.16
C GLY A 22 0.32 -14.26 2.09
N VAL A 23 0.28 -13.23 1.24
CA VAL A 23 -0.94 -12.48 0.95
C VAL A 23 -1.76 -13.22 -0.11
N ASN A 24 -3.04 -13.43 0.20
CA ASN A 24 -4.03 -14.10 -0.64
C ASN A 24 -5.19 -13.15 -0.97
N ASP A 25 -6.09 -13.59 -1.84
CA ASP A 25 -7.32 -12.87 -2.23
C ASP A 25 -7.07 -11.43 -2.71
N CYS A 26 -5.94 -11.19 -3.36
CA CYS A 26 -5.59 -9.87 -3.84
C CYS A 26 -6.56 -9.38 -4.91
N ARG A 27 -7.19 -8.23 -4.66
CA ARG A 27 -8.06 -7.55 -5.62
C ARG A 27 -7.66 -6.10 -5.77
N GLU A 28 -7.73 -5.59 -6.98
CA GLU A 28 -7.60 -4.16 -7.22
C GLU A 28 -8.82 -3.42 -6.65
N ILE A 29 -8.58 -2.37 -5.86
CA ILE A 29 -9.64 -1.55 -5.24
C ILE A 29 -9.69 -0.12 -5.80
N GLY A 30 -8.74 0.23 -6.68
CA GLY A 30 -8.76 1.49 -7.41
C GLY A 30 -7.38 2.09 -7.60
N THR A 31 -7.36 3.32 -8.13
CA THR A 31 -6.12 4.07 -8.36
C THR A 31 -6.18 5.42 -7.62
N VAL A 32 -5.11 5.75 -6.89
CA VAL A 32 -4.92 7.05 -6.25
C VAL A 32 -3.94 7.87 -7.07
N ARG A 33 -4.38 9.05 -7.53
CA ARG A 33 -3.50 10.06 -8.12
C ARG A 33 -3.07 11.09 -7.08
N HIS A 34 -1.78 11.34 -6.96
CA HIS A 34 -1.23 12.39 -6.11
C HIS A 34 -0.28 13.29 -6.91
N VAL A 35 -0.50 14.60 -6.82
CA VAL A 35 0.28 15.60 -7.55
C VAL A 35 1.28 16.26 -6.61
N PHE A 36 2.55 16.17 -6.97
CA PHE A 36 3.63 16.97 -6.40
C PHE A 36 3.90 18.16 -7.33
N THR A 37 4.75 19.08 -6.89
CA THR A 37 5.06 20.30 -7.65
C THR A 37 5.60 20.01 -9.07
N HIS A 38 6.33 18.91 -9.26
CA HIS A 38 7.03 18.60 -10.52
C HIS A 38 6.54 17.34 -11.24
N PHE A 39 5.79 16.48 -10.57
CA PHE A 39 5.32 15.21 -11.14
C PHE A 39 4.05 14.75 -10.44
N ALA A 40 3.34 13.80 -11.06
CA ALA A 40 2.24 13.10 -10.44
C ALA A 40 2.58 11.61 -10.31
N LEU A 41 2.06 10.98 -9.27
CA LEU A 41 2.08 9.53 -9.10
C LEU A 41 0.66 9.00 -9.25
N ASP A 42 0.53 7.93 -10.01
CA ASP A 42 -0.67 7.10 -10.05
C ASP A 42 -0.35 5.78 -9.34
N LEU A 43 -1.02 5.52 -8.21
CA LEU A 43 -0.85 4.33 -7.41
C LEU A 43 -2.05 3.41 -7.60
N GLN A 44 -1.84 2.27 -8.26
CA GLN A 44 -2.82 1.19 -8.28
C GLN A 44 -2.80 0.49 -6.92
N VAL A 45 -3.96 0.41 -6.26
CA VAL A 45 -4.08 -0.10 -4.90
C VAL A 45 -4.77 -1.45 -4.94
N PHE A 46 -4.20 -2.40 -4.21
CA PHE A 46 -4.75 -3.73 -4.03
C PHE A 46 -5.07 -3.95 -2.55
N ASP A 47 -6.22 -4.57 -2.29
CA ASP A 47 -6.54 -5.14 -0.98
C ASP A 47 -6.23 -6.64 -1.00
N GLY A 48 -5.79 -7.19 0.13
CA GLY A 48 -5.39 -8.59 0.24
C GLY A 48 -5.42 -9.07 1.69
N ARG A 49 -5.56 -10.37 1.87
CA ARG A 49 -5.66 -11.01 3.18
C ARG A 49 -4.42 -11.80 3.50
N ILE A 50 -3.92 -11.68 4.73
CA ILE A 50 -2.76 -12.45 5.20
C ILE A 50 -3.11 -13.15 6.52
N GLY A 51 -2.61 -14.37 6.68
CA GLY A 51 -2.72 -15.11 7.94
C GLY A 51 -1.81 -14.51 9.01
N LEU A 52 -2.21 -14.61 10.28
CA LEU A 52 -1.47 -14.02 11.40
C LEU A 52 -0.01 -14.52 11.49
N GLU A 53 0.23 -15.79 11.19
CA GLU A 53 1.58 -16.36 11.19
C GLU A 53 2.47 -15.79 10.09
N ALA A 54 1.92 -15.52 8.90
CA ALA A 54 2.67 -14.94 7.78
C ALA A 54 2.85 -13.42 7.92
N ALA A 55 1.98 -12.76 8.69
CA ALA A 55 2.01 -11.32 8.91
C ALA A 55 3.30 -10.82 9.58
N VAL A 56 3.97 -11.65 10.39
CA VAL A 56 5.20 -11.25 11.10
C VAL A 56 6.36 -10.98 10.13
N ASP A 57 6.39 -11.65 8.99
CA ASP A 57 7.48 -11.59 8.00
C ASP A 57 7.12 -10.79 6.74
N LEU A 58 5.99 -10.08 6.74
CA LEU A 58 5.46 -9.38 5.58
C LEU A 58 6.42 -8.31 5.02
N VAL A 59 7.08 -7.56 5.93
CA VAL A 59 8.11 -6.56 5.62
C VAL A 59 9.11 -6.51 6.79
N ALA A 60 10.30 -5.94 6.58
CA ALA A 60 11.36 -5.91 7.59
C ALA A 60 10.97 -5.25 8.92
N THR A 61 10.04 -4.28 8.91
CA THR A 61 9.55 -3.57 10.10
C THR A 61 8.04 -3.28 9.95
N PRO A 62 7.16 -4.26 10.18
CA PRO A 62 5.73 -4.08 9.96
C PRO A 62 5.13 -3.23 11.10
N VAL A 63 4.24 -2.31 10.73
CA VAL A 63 3.41 -1.57 11.69
C VAL A 63 1.95 -1.88 11.36
N TRP A 64 1.32 -2.65 12.24
CA TRP A 64 -0.11 -2.96 12.15
C TRP A 64 -0.92 -1.84 12.79
N SER A 65 -1.92 -1.34 12.08
CA SER A 65 -2.79 -0.26 12.56
C SER A 65 -4.22 -0.47 12.10
N ASP A 66 -5.17 0.16 12.80
CA ASP A 66 -6.56 0.18 12.38
C ASP A 66 -6.74 1.08 11.15
N ALA A 67 -7.25 0.49 10.06
CA ALA A 67 -7.53 1.20 8.83
C ALA A 67 -8.61 2.29 9.00
N ALA A 68 -9.46 2.20 10.04
CA ALA A 68 -10.42 3.25 10.39
C ALA A 68 -9.78 4.46 11.08
N SER A 69 -8.53 4.34 11.52
CA SER A 69 -7.77 5.42 12.19
C SER A 69 -6.29 5.37 11.82
N PRO A 70 -5.94 5.52 10.52
CA PRO A 70 -4.56 5.45 10.08
C PRO A 70 -3.82 6.70 10.55
N THR A 71 -2.81 6.51 11.41
CA THR A 71 -1.98 7.61 11.94
C THR A 71 -0.58 7.52 11.36
N GLY A 72 0.05 8.67 11.10
CA GLY A 72 1.43 8.74 10.59
C GLY A 72 1.61 8.39 9.10
N LEU A 73 0.52 8.20 8.35
CA LEU A 73 0.59 8.03 6.90
C LEU A 73 0.70 9.39 6.16
N PRO A 74 1.63 9.51 5.20
CA PRO A 74 1.61 10.60 4.22
C PRO A 74 0.30 10.65 3.42
N GLY A 75 -0.04 11.83 2.88
CA GLY A 75 -1.30 12.06 2.19
C GLY A 75 -1.58 11.16 0.98
N LEU A 76 -0.56 10.62 0.31
CA LEU A 76 -0.73 9.61 -0.75
C LEU A 76 -1.30 8.29 -0.18
N PHE A 77 -0.68 7.77 0.88
CA PHE A 77 -1.10 6.50 1.50
C PHE A 77 -2.39 6.63 2.30
N ALA A 78 -2.63 7.78 2.93
CA ALA A 78 -3.90 8.05 3.59
C ALA A 78 -5.08 7.98 2.61
N LYS A 79 -4.91 8.47 1.37
CA LYS A 79 -5.91 8.33 0.30
C LYS A 79 -6.10 6.87 -0.14
N ALA A 80 -5.03 6.08 -0.18
CA ALA A 80 -5.10 4.67 -0.57
C ALA A 80 -5.91 3.85 0.45
N VAL A 81 -5.71 4.08 1.75
CA VAL A 81 -6.49 3.41 2.81
C VAL A 81 -7.96 3.81 2.80
N ALA A 82 -8.29 5.01 2.31
CA ALA A 82 -9.67 5.50 2.21
C ALA A 82 -10.45 4.96 1.00
N LEU A 83 -9.82 4.17 0.11
CA LEU A 83 -10.53 3.53 -0.99
C LEU A 83 -11.50 2.46 -0.45
N PRO A 84 -12.67 2.28 -1.09
CA PRO A 84 -13.60 1.23 -0.71
C PRO A 84 -12.97 -0.14 -0.98
N GLY A 85 -12.74 -0.87 0.11
CA GLY A 85 -12.12 -2.19 0.14
C GLY A 85 -12.98 -3.26 -0.50
#